data_AF-A0A9P6FRT5-F1
#
_entry.id   AF-A0A9P6FRT5-F1
#
_cell.length_a   1.000
_cell.length_b   1.000
_cell.length_c   1.000
_cell.angle_alpha   90.00
_cell.angle_beta   90.00
_cell.angle_gamma   90.00
#
_symmetry.space_group_name_H-M   'P 1'
#
loop_
_entity.id
_entity.type
_entity.pdbx_description
1 polymer ?
#
loop_
_entity_poly.entity_id
_entity_poly.type
_entity_poly.pdbx_seq_one_letter_code
_entity_poly.pdbx_strand_id
1 'polypeptide(L)'
;MVLLLFGNNIRLIIENYLKYGILISFPGSKVSKQDWILTALTHALLPINLFVAYKLEEWAKKRAVGARKHRSEDATHSGTAVAAGSDNKKQGKVLSVDEQVAADQKTVGWLHVLNLFSIIAWPSFMSYYVIYHPFMAMSCLLNSCILFLKMTSLALVNRDLRAAYIFDQPAEKFPHLAKVHDSTNGSSENNNADQDKKSDVFTYDIQYPDNVTIKNIGYFWLAPTLCYQPSYPRTTVFRKSFFFKRLLEIVTSLGMMYFLIEQYATPTLQNSVRFFDQLALGALLERTLKLSTTSVIIWLLMFYTFFHSTLNALAEVLYFGDRCFYRAWWNATNLGSYWRLWNLPVYTFFKRHVYLPLLAKGVRPMWASVIIFTISAILHEVLIGFPTHMILGYAFAGMFFQIPLIAMTQPLEKWRGAGSGLGNMIFWVSFTIVGQPACALLYYYHWTKKHMDGQ
;
A
#
# COMPACT_ATOMS: atom_id res chain seq x y z
N MET A 1 -26.71 -1.40 9.38
CA MET A 1 -26.10 -0.20 9.99
C MET A 1 -26.13 1.01 9.05
N VAL A 2 -25.60 0.95 7.82
CA VAL A 2 -25.65 2.08 6.84
C VAL A 2 -27.08 2.53 6.55
N LEU A 3 -28.02 1.61 6.30
CA LEU A 3 -29.44 1.94 6.12
C LEU A 3 -30.10 2.53 7.37
N LEU A 4 -29.69 2.09 8.57
CA LEU A 4 -30.17 2.62 9.84
C LEU A 4 -29.64 4.02 10.11
N LEU A 5 -28.35 4.27 9.85
CA LEU A 5 -27.76 5.59 10.00
C LEU A 5 -28.27 6.56 8.94
N PHE A 6 -28.40 6.13 7.68
CA PHE A 6 -28.98 6.94 6.62
C PHE A 6 -30.44 7.24 6.94
N GLY A 7 -31.26 6.23 7.25
CA GLY A 7 -32.66 6.42 7.62
C GLY A 7 -32.86 7.31 8.85
N ASN A 8 -32.01 7.19 9.87
CA ASN A 8 -32.13 8.00 11.08
C ASN A 8 -31.67 9.45 10.88
N ASN A 9 -30.76 9.70 9.92
CA ASN A 9 -30.25 11.04 9.64
C ASN A 9 -30.85 11.68 8.38
N ILE A 10 -31.66 10.96 7.58
CA ILE A 10 -32.21 11.47 6.31
C ILE A 10 -33.06 12.71 6.51
N ARG A 11 -33.85 12.73 7.59
CA ARG A 11 -34.67 13.88 7.97
C ARG A 11 -33.80 15.08 8.27
N LEU A 12 -32.73 14.89 9.04
CA LEU A 12 -31.78 15.95 9.40
C LEU A 12 -31.00 16.45 8.17
N ILE A 13 -30.64 15.54 7.25
CA ILE A 13 -30.00 15.85 5.97
C ILE A 13 -30.93 16.71 5.10
N ILE A 14 -32.21 16.32 5.00
CA ILE A 14 -33.22 17.06 4.24
C ILE A 14 -33.50 18.42 4.89
N GLU A 15 -33.69 18.48 6.22
CA GLU A 15 -33.92 19.72 6.95
C GLU A 15 -32.73 20.69 6.83
N ASN A 16 -31.49 20.20 6.92
CA ASN A 16 -30.30 21.03 6.70
C ASN A 16 -30.15 21.47 5.24
N TYR A 17 -30.45 20.60 4.28
CA TYR A 17 -30.49 20.95 2.85
C TYR A 17 -31.52 22.04 2.57
N LEU A 18 -32.72 21.94 3.16
CA LEU A 18 -33.78 22.92 3.00
C LEU A 18 -33.46 24.25 3.72
N LYS A 19 -32.78 24.19 4.86
CA LYS A 19 -32.51 25.37 5.71
C LYS A 19 -31.26 26.15 5.29
N TYR A 20 -30.24 25.46 4.81
CA TYR A 20 -28.94 26.08 4.46
C TYR A 20 -28.57 25.91 2.98
N GLY A 21 -29.42 25.26 2.18
CA GLY A 21 -29.09 24.88 0.81
C GLY A 21 -28.01 23.80 0.77
N ILE A 22 -27.49 23.59 -0.44
CA ILE A 22 -26.26 22.82 -0.61
C ILE A 22 -25.10 23.70 -0.12
N LEU A 23 -24.72 23.54 1.16
CA LEU A 23 -23.48 24.10 1.71
C LEU A 23 -22.26 23.36 1.13
N ILE A 24 -22.10 23.28 -0.19
CA ILE A 24 -20.85 22.83 -0.83
C ILE A 24 -19.84 23.97 -0.73
N SER A 25 -19.25 24.11 0.44
CA SER A 25 -17.92 24.67 0.60
C SER A 25 -17.50 24.46 2.04
N PHE A 26 -16.35 23.83 2.25
CA PHE A 26 -15.65 24.05 3.51
C PHE A 26 -15.40 25.56 3.64
N PRO A 27 -15.45 26.12 4.86
CA PRO A 27 -14.94 27.46 5.10
C PRO A 27 -13.47 27.52 4.62
N GLY A 28 -13.21 28.28 3.54
CA GLY A 28 -11.88 28.41 2.92
C GLY A 28 -11.58 27.52 1.70
N SER A 29 -12.45 26.60 1.28
CA SER A 29 -12.18 25.67 0.14
C SER A 29 -12.52 26.24 -1.24
N LYS A 30 -12.10 27.46 -1.55
CA LYS A 30 -12.05 27.85 -2.96
C LYS A 30 -10.86 27.14 -3.59
N VAL A 31 -11.10 25.95 -4.14
CA VAL A 31 -10.10 25.26 -4.96
C VAL A 31 -9.74 26.17 -6.11
N SER A 32 -8.48 26.59 -6.18
CA SER A 32 -8.04 27.47 -7.25
C SER A 32 -8.04 26.71 -8.59
N LYS A 33 -8.29 27.42 -9.70
CA LYS A 33 -8.13 26.81 -11.04
C LYS A 33 -6.70 26.28 -11.25
N GLN A 34 -5.72 26.95 -10.63
CA GLN A 34 -4.33 26.55 -10.64
C GLN A 34 -4.12 25.19 -9.96
N ASP A 35 -4.70 24.96 -8.77
CA ASP A 35 -4.60 23.67 -8.07
C ASP A 35 -5.18 22.52 -8.90
N TRP A 36 -6.31 22.75 -9.58
CA TRP A 36 -6.89 21.77 -10.51
C TRP A 36 -5.91 21.39 -11.63
N ILE A 37 -5.32 22.40 -12.28
CA ILE A 37 -4.39 22.19 -13.40
C ILE A 37 -3.13 21.46 -12.90
N LEU A 38 -2.54 21.91 -11.80
CA LEU A 38 -1.31 21.32 -11.24
C LEU A 38 -1.52 19.88 -10.76
N THR A 39 -2.67 19.62 -10.15
CA THR A 39 -3.07 18.26 -9.73
C THR A 39 -3.22 17.35 -10.95
N ALA A 40 -3.91 17.82 -12.00
CA ALA A 40 -4.08 17.05 -13.23
C ALA A 40 -2.74 16.78 -13.93
N LEU A 41 -1.87 17.79 -14.01
CA LEU A 41 -0.51 17.65 -14.57
C LEU A 41 0.32 16.66 -13.78
N THR A 42 0.30 16.74 -12.45
CA THR A 42 1.06 15.81 -11.58
C THR A 42 0.62 14.37 -11.78
N HIS A 43 -0.70 14.12 -11.88
CA HIS A 43 -1.23 12.79 -12.18
C HIS A 43 -0.88 12.32 -13.61
N ALA A 44 -0.93 13.22 -14.60
CA ALA A 44 -0.59 12.91 -15.98
C ALA A 44 0.89 12.57 -16.20
N LEU A 45 1.77 13.01 -15.30
CA LEU A 45 3.20 12.69 -15.33
C LEU A 45 3.53 11.33 -14.67
N LEU A 46 2.66 10.78 -13.82
CA LEU A 46 2.90 9.48 -13.17
C LEU A 46 3.11 8.33 -14.18
N PRO A 47 2.30 8.19 -15.26
CA PRO A 47 2.50 7.15 -16.29
C PRO A 47 3.85 7.20 -17.00
N ILE A 48 4.55 8.34 -17.01
CA ILE A 48 5.90 8.42 -17.61
C ILE A 48 6.86 7.49 -16.86
N ASN A 49 6.81 7.48 -15.53
CA ASN A 49 7.66 6.59 -14.73
C ASN A 49 7.32 5.10 -14.94
N LEU A 50 6.06 4.78 -15.28
CA LEU A 50 5.64 3.44 -15.69
C LEU A 50 6.28 3.04 -17.02
N PHE A 51 6.28 3.96 -18.00
CA PHE A 51 6.90 3.73 -19.29
C PHE A 51 8.43 3.59 -19.17
N VAL A 52 9.07 4.40 -18.33
CA VAL A 52 10.50 4.26 -18.00
C VAL A 52 10.77 2.88 -17.39
N ALA A 53 9.97 2.44 -16.41
CA ALA A 53 10.10 1.11 -15.82
C ALA A 53 9.95 -0.01 -16.87
N TYR A 54 8.99 0.10 -17.79
CA TYR A 54 8.84 -0.82 -18.90
C TYR A 54 10.09 -0.87 -19.79
N LYS A 55 10.63 0.29 -20.17
CA LYS A 55 11.83 0.35 -21.03
C LYS A 55 13.07 -0.20 -20.35
N LEU A 56 13.21 0.02 -19.04
CA LEU A 56 14.28 -0.59 -18.24
C LEU A 56 14.17 -2.11 -18.23
N GLU A 57 12.97 -2.66 -18.01
CA GLU A 57 12.77 -4.12 -18.03
C GLU A 57 12.87 -4.72 -19.45
N GLU A 58 12.44 -4.00 -20.48
CA GLU A 58 12.63 -4.42 -21.88
C GLU A 58 14.12 -4.51 -22.22
N TRP A 59 14.93 -3.55 -21.76
CA TRP A 59 16.38 -3.57 -21.91
C TRP A 59 17.01 -4.71 -21.11
N ALA A 60 16.63 -4.88 -19.83
CA ALA A 60 17.12 -5.96 -18.98
C ALA A 60 16.79 -7.35 -19.56
N LYS A 61 15.61 -7.49 -20.16
CA LYS A 61 15.19 -8.70 -20.89
C LYS A 61 16.13 -9.03 -22.04
N LYS A 62 16.44 -8.07 -22.91
CA LYS A 62 17.32 -8.30 -24.07
C LYS A 62 18.70 -8.80 -23.63
N ARG A 63 19.25 -8.23 -22.54
CA ARG A 63 20.54 -8.66 -21.97
C ARG A 63 20.46 -10.05 -21.35
N ALA A 64 19.38 -10.37 -20.65
CA ALA A 64 19.17 -11.69 -20.07
C ALA A 64 19.08 -12.81 -21.12
N VAL A 65 18.37 -12.56 -22.23
CA VAL A 65 18.28 -13.51 -23.35
C VAL A 65 19.65 -13.71 -23.99
N GLY A 66 20.41 -12.63 -24.23
CA GLY A 66 21.77 -12.72 -24.74
C GLY A 66 22.72 -13.50 -23.82
N ALA A 67 22.68 -13.22 -22.52
CA ALA A 67 23.50 -13.93 -21.52
C ALA A 67 23.18 -15.43 -21.45
N ARG A 68 21.89 -15.80 -21.48
CA ARG A 68 21.48 -17.21 -21.52
C ARG A 68 22.00 -17.92 -22.78
N LYS A 69 21.93 -17.25 -23.94
CA LYS A 69 22.42 -17.80 -25.21
C LYS A 69 23.93 -18.06 -25.18
N HIS A 70 24.72 -17.08 -24.74
CA HIS A 70 26.16 -17.25 -24.56
C HIS A 70 26.49 -18.40 -23.60
N ARG A 71 25.77 -18.49 -22.48
CA ARG A 71 25.96 -19.58 -21.51
C ARG A 71 25.62 -20.96 -22.07
N SER A 72 24.58 -21.06 -22.91
CA SER A 72 24.27 -22.31 -23.60
C SER A 72 25.33 -22.68 -24.64
N GLU A 73 25.85 -21.70 -25.38
CA GLU A 73 26.91 -21.89 -26.37
C GLU A 73 28.21 -22.36 -25.68
N ASP A 74 28.60 -21.72 -24.58
CA ASP A 74 29.77 -22.10 -23.76
C ASP A 74 29.62 -23.52 -23.19
N ALA A 75 28.42 -23.92 -22.75
CA ALA A 75 28.17 -25.27 -22.26
C ALA A 75 28.34 -26.32 -23.38
N THR A 76 27.82 -26.07 -24.57
CA THR A 76 28.03 -26.94 -25.75
C THR A 76 29.50 -27.02 -26.17
N HIS A 77 30.22 -25.89 -26.16
CA HIS A 77 31.65 -25.84 -26.49
C HIS A 77 32.51 -26.54 -25.44
N SER A 78 32.19 -26.43 -24.15
CA SER A 78 32.89 -27.19 -23.11
C SER A 78 32.63 -28.71 -23.23
N GLY A 79 31.44 -29.12 -23.67
CA GLY A 79 31.12 -30.53 -23.91
C GLY A 79 31.87 -31.13 -25.12
N THR A 80 32.25 -30.30 -26.10
CA THR A 80 33.05 -30.72 -27.27
C THR A 80 34.55 -30.53 -27.06
N ALA A 81 35.00 -29.56 -26.27
CA ALA A 81 36.41 -29.30 -25.97
C ALA A 81 37.06 -30.40 -25.09
N VAL A 82 36.27 -31.18 -24.34
CA VAL A 82 36.78 -32.38 -23.65
C VAL A 82 37.27 -33.45 -24.65
N ALA A 83 36.87 -33.40 -25.92
CA ALA A 83 37.33 -34.31 -26.97
C ALA A 83 38.54 -33.80 -27.79
N ALA A 84 38.94 -32.53 -27.64
CA ALA A 84 40.05 -31.96 -28.39
C ALA A 84 40.90 -31.07 -27.49
N GLY A 85 42.00 -31.63 -26.97
CA GLY A 85 42.99 -30.83 -26.27
C GLY A 85 43.71 -29.90 -27.24
N SER A 86 43.72 -28.59 -26.96
CA SER A 86 44.95 -27.82 -26.70
C SER A 86 44.70 -26.30 -26.63
N ASP A 87 45.68 -25.67 -25.97
CA ASP A 87 46.25 -24.34 -26.24
C ASP A 87 45.60 -23.04 -25.73
N ASN A 88 46.21 -22.61 -24.62
CA ASN A 88 46.32 -21.25 -24.11
C ASN A 88 46.60 -20.20 -25.19
N LYS A 89 45.64 -19.31 -25.44
CA LYS A 89 45.90 -17.98 -26.01
C LYS A 89 45.40 -16.88 -25.07
N LYS A 90 46.31 -15.95 -24.81
CA LYS A 90 46.14 -14.71 -24.06
C LYS A 90 44.83 -14.00 -24.39
N GLN A 91 43.85 -14.08 -23.49
CA GLN A 91 42.67 -13.21 -23.51
C GLN A 91 42.94 -12.03 -22.57
N GLY A 92 42.83 -10.80 -23.09
CA GLY A 92 42.62 -9.64 -22.23
C GLY A 92 41.40 -9.89 -21.34
N LYS A 93 41.31 -9.23 -20.18
CA LYS A 93 40.21 -9.39 -19.20
C LYS A 93 38.82 -9.19 -19.86
N VAL A 94 38.32 -10.20 -20.54
CA VAL A 94 36.91 -10.32 -20.91
C VAL A 94 36.24 -10.78 -19.62
N LEU A 95 35.40 -9.93 -19.03
CA LEU A 95 34.63 -10.33 -17.85
C LEU A 95 33.88 -11.62 -18.17
N SER A 96 33.92 -12.56 -17.23
CA SER A 96 33.13 -13.78 -17.33
C SER A 96 31.64 -13.44 -17.50
N VAL A 97 30.88 -14.31 -18.17
CA VAL A 97 29.43 -14.09 -18.41
C VAL A 97 28.69 -13.80 -17.10
N ASP A 98 29.08 -14.45 -16.01
CA ASP A 98 28.48 -14.24 -14.68
C ASP A 98 28.78 -12.85 -14.10
N GLU A 99 29.99 -12.32 -14.28
CA GLU A 99 30.33 -10.96 -13.86
C GLU A 99 29.60 -9.90 -14.69
N GLN A 100 29.42 -10.14 -16.00
CA GLN A 100 28.63 -9.26 -16.86
C GLN A 100 27.16 -9.25 -16.42
N VAL A 101 26.57 -10.41 -16.12
CA VAL A 101 25.20 -10.53 -15.60
C VAL A 101 25.07 -9.79 -14.26
N ALA A 102 26.05 -9.90 -13.36
CA ALA A 102 26.03 -9.19 -12.09
C ALA A 102 26.12 -7.65 -12.27
N ALA A 103 26.98 -7.18 -13.16
CA ALA A 103 27.12 -5.76 -13.50
C ALA A 103 25.84 -5.18 -14.12
N ASP A 104 25.23 -5.93 -15.04
CA ASP A 104 23.95 -5.57 -15.67
C ASP A 104 22.84 -5.50 -14.63
N GLN A 105 22.72 -6.50 -13.75
CA GLN A 105 21.72 -6.51 -12.68
C GLN A 105 21.88 -5.31 -11.72
N LYS A 106 23.12 -4.96 -11.38
CA LYS A 106 23.42 -3.78 -10.55
C LYS A 106 23.00 -2.48 -11.26
N THR A 107 23.29 -2.37 -12.54
CA THR A 107 22.94 -1.20 -13.37
C THR A 107 21.42 -1.04 -13.49
N VAL A 108 20.70 -2.12 -13.84
CA VAL A 108 19.23 -2.15 -13.86
C VAL A 108 18.67 -1.74 -12.49
N GLY A 109 19.24 -2.27 -11.41
CA GLY A 109 18.83 -1.94 -10.04
C GLY A 109 18.93 -0.45 -9.73
N TRP A 110 20.07 0.18 -10.01
CA TRP A 110 20.25 1.62 -9.78
C TRP A 110 19.33 2.49 -10.64
N LEU A 111 19.08 2.10 -11.90
CA LEU A 111 18.15 2.82 -12.76
C LEU A 111 16.71 2.73 -12.23
N HIS A 112 16.29 1.57 -11.71
CA HIS A 112 15.00 1.46 -11.02
C HIS A 112 14.95 2.32 -9.76
N VAL A 113 16.01 2.34 -8.94
CA VAL A 113 16.06 3.22 -7.76
C VAL A 113 15.90 4.69 -8.14
N LEU A 114 16.55 5.14 -9.22
CA LEU A 114 16.41 6.51 -9.71
C LEU A 114 14.96 6.81 -10.16
N ASN A 115 14.33 5.91 -10.91
CA ASN A 115 12.93 6.06 -11.32
C ASN A 115 11.95 6.00 -10.14
N LEU A 116 12.24 5.17 -9.13
CA LEU A 116 11.44 5.10 -7.90
C LEU A 116 11.55 6.38 -7.08
N PHE A 117 12.74 6.99 -7.05
CA PHE A 117 12.96 8.28 -6.40
C PHE A 117 12.14 9.38 -7.09
N SER A 118 12.13 9.46 -8.43
CA SER A 118 11.33 10.46 -9.15
C SER A 118 9.82 10.29 -8.93
N ILE A 119 9.32 9.05 -8.79
CA ILE A 119 7.90 8.77 -8.51
C ILE A 119 7.43 9.44 -7.22
N ILE A 120 8.25 9.44 -6.16
CA ILE A 120 7.90 10.07 -4.88
C ILE A 120 8.31 11.55 -4.84
N ALA A 121 9.53 11.87 -5.26
CA ALA A 121 10.12 13.20 -5.08
C ALA A 121 9.33 14.31 -5.79
N TRP A 122 8.89 14.07 -7.03
CA TRP A 122 8.16 15.08 -7.80
C TRP A 122 6.78 15.40 -7.21
N PRO A 123 5.89 14.41 -6.96
CA PRO A 123 4.61 14.67 -6.29
C PRO A 123 4.77 15.24 -4.88
N SER A 124 5.84 14.87 -4.16
CA SER A 124 6.21 15.44 -2.86
C SER A 124 6.51 16.93 -2.96
N PHE A 125 7.36 17.33 -3.90
CA PHE A 125 7.67 18.73 -4.15
C PHE A 125 6.42 19.54 -4.56
N MET A 126 5.63 19.02 -5.51
CA MET A 126 4.39 19.66 -5.94
C MET A 126 3.40 19.83 -4.78
N SER A 127 3.21 18.79 -3.96
CA SER A 127 2.25 18.78 -2.86
C SER A 127 2.64 19.67 -1.68
N TYR A 128 3.95 19.86 -1.44
CA TYR A 128 4.41 20.69 -0.33
C TYR A 128 4.59 22.17 -0.70
N TYR A 129 5.01 22.48 -1.93
CA TYR A 129 5.36 23.86 -2.31
C TYR A 129 4.36 24.54 -3.25
N VAL A 130 3.58 23.78 -4.02
CA VAL A 130 2.83 24.35 -5.17
C VAL A 130 1.33 24.14 -5.06
N ILE A 131 0.87 22.93 -4.74
CA ILE A 131 -0.55 22.60 -4.58
C ILE A 131 -0.94 22.95 -3.15
N TYR A 132 -1.80 23.94 -2.99
CA TYR A 132 -2.19 24.42 -1.65
C TYR A 132 -3.37 23.64 -1.06
N HIS A 133 -4.24 23.09 -1.93
CA HIS A 133 -5.42 22.38 -1.46
C HIS A 133 -5.05 20.99 -0.89
N PRO A 134 -5.25 20.72 0.41
CA PRO A 134 -4.72 19.51 1.06
C PRO A 134 -5.26 18.20 0.47
N PHE A 135 -6.55 18.14 0.13
CA PHE A 135 -7.12 16.91 -0.46
C PHE A 135 -6.54 16.59 -1.85
N MET A 136 -6.19 17.62 -2.63
CA MET A 136 -5.62 17.44 -3.96
C MET A 136 -4.18 16.98 -3.88
N ALA A 137 -3.38 17.64 -3.05
CA ALA A 137 -2.02 17.25 -2.72
C ALA A 137 -1.98 15.80 -2.18
N MET A 138 -2.87 15.46 -1.25
CA MET A 138 -3.03 14.09 -0.73
C MET A 138 -3.33 13.08 -1.85
N SER A 139 -4.20 13.42 -2.80
CA SER A 139 -4.52 12.53 -3.93
C SER A 139 -3.32 12.24 -4.83
N CYS A 140 -2.50 13.26 -5.11
CA CYS A 140 -1.25 13.11 -5.88
C CYS A 140 -0.28 12.16 -5.16
N LEU A 141 -0.08 12.38 -3.85
CA LEU A 141 0.83 11.55 -3.05
C LEU A 141 0.33 10.13 -2.87
N LEU A 142 -0.97 9.92 -2.67
CA LEU A 142 -1.54 8.58 -2.54
C LEU A 142 -1.31 7.76 -3.82
N ASN A 143 -1.59 8.33 -4.99
CA ASN A 143 -1.34 7.68 -6.27
C ASN A 143 0.16 7.45 -6.52
N SER A 144 1.00 8.42 -6.15
CA SER A 144 2.46 8.29 -6.19
C SER A 144 2.97 7.14 -5.31
N CYS A 145 2.52 7.05 -4.05
CA CYS A 145 2.87 5.97 -3.14
C CYS A 145 2.43 4.59 -3.67
N ILE A 146 1.20 4.49 -4.21
CA ILE A 146 0.72 3.25 -4.84
C ILE A 146 1.61 2.86 -6.01
N LEU A 147 1.95 3.82 -6.89
CA LEU A 147 2.82 3.57 -8.03
C LEU A 147 4.23 3.18 -7.58
N PHE A 148 4.79 3.84 -6.57
CA PHE A 148 6.10 3.52 -6.00
C PHE A 148 6.16 2.07 -5.50
N LEU A 149 5.16 1.64 -4.72
CA LEU A 149 5.10 0.27 -4.21
C LEU A 149 4.95 -0.73 -5.37
N LYS A 150 4.07 -0.45 -6.34
CA LYS A 150 3.91 -1.29 -7.53
C LYS A 150 5.20 -1.41 -8.32
N MET A 151 5.86 -0.30 -8.66
CA MET A 151 7.10 -0.29 -9.44
C MET A 151 8.25 -0.96 -8.69
N THR A 152 8.28 -0.84 -7.37
CA THR A 152 9.24 -1.57 -6.52
C THR A 152 9.01 -3.08 -6.62
N SER A 153 7.76 -3.52 -6.52
CA SER A 153 7.41 -4.93 -6.67
C SER A 153 7.76 -5.47 -8.06
N LEU A 154 7.44 -4.71 -9.12
CA LEU A 154 7.76 -5.05 -10.51
C LEU A 154 9.28 -5.29 -10.69
N ALA A 155 10.10 -4.32 -10.24
CA ALA A 155 11.55 -4.40 -10.38
C ALA A 155 12.17 -5.58 -9.61
N LEU A 156 11.71 -5.81 -8.37
CA LEU A 156 12.22 -6.90 -7.54
C LEU A 156 11.83 -8.27 -8.10
N VAL A 157 10.56 -8.46 -8.49
CA VAL A 157 10.09 -9.74 -9.02
C VAL A 157 10.73 -10.05 -10.37
N ASN A 158 10.82 -9.08 -11.29
CA ASN A 158 11.49 -9.33 -12.57
C ASN A 158 12.99 -9.55 -12.42
N ARG A 159 13.66 -8.94 -11.42
CA ARG A 159 15.05 -9.29 -11.09
C ARG A 159 15.19 -10.76 -10.71
N ASP A 160 14.31 -11.25 -9.85
CA ASP A 160 14.38 -12.63 -9.38
C ASP A 160 14.00 -13.63 -10.50
N LEU A 161 12.96 -13.33 -11.31
CA LEU A 161 12.59 -14.12 -12.49
C LEU A 161 13.71 -14.15 -13.54
N ARG A 162 14.38 -13.02 -13.77
CA ARG A 162 15.51 -12.92 -14.68
C ARG A 162 16.70 -13.75 -14.20
N ALA A 163 17.01 -13.71 -12.91
CA ALA A 163 18.04 -14.57 -12.33
C ALA A 163 17.67 -16.05 -12.47
N ALA A 164 16.43 -16.43 -12.19
CA ALA A 164 15.94 -17.80 -12.40
C ALA A 164 16.11 -18.25 -13.87
N TYR A 165 15.74 -17.38 -14.82
CA TYR A 165 15.84 -17.65 -16.26
C TYR A 165 17.28 -17.81 -16.77
N ILE A 166 18.21 -16.98 -16.31
CA ILE A 166 19.62 -17.02 -16.75
C ILE A 166 20.33 -18.26 -16.17
N PHE A 167 20.06 -18.57 -14.90
CA PHE A 167 20.77 -19.61 -14.17
C PHE A 167 20.07 -20.97 -14.17
N ASP A 168 18.91 -21.09 -14.81
CA ASP A 168 18.03 -22.27 -14.81
C ASP A 168 17.74 -22.78 -13.39
N GLN A 169 17.53 -21.84 -12.47
CA GLN A 169 17.32 -22.15 -11.05
C GLN A 169 15.88 -22.58 -10.80
N PRO A 170 15.64 -23.65 -10.01
CA PRO A 170 14.29 -24.06 -9.65
C PRO A 170 13.61 -22.96 -8.84
N ALA A 171 12.29 -22.81 -9.03
CA ALA A 171 11.47 -21.79 -8.37
C ALA A 171 11.56 -21.83 -6.84
N GLU A 172 11.93 -22.99 -6.27
CA GLU A 172 12.16 -23.21 -4.84
C GLU A 172 13.25 -22.29 -4.24
N LYS A 173 14.21 -21.84 -5.06
CA LYS A 173 15.26 -20.91 -4.63
C LYS A 173 14.73 -19.51 -4.29
N PHE A 174 13.52 -19.18 -4.74
CA PHE A 174 12.85 -17.91 -4.46
C PHE A 174 11.53 -18.15 -3.71
N PRO A 175 11.59 -18.52 -2.41
CA PRO A 175 10.41 -18.94 -1.65
C PRO A 175 9.32 -17.85 -1.55
N HIS A 176 9.69 -16.57 -1.67
CA HIS A 176 8.76 -15.43 -1.70
C HIS A 176 8.01 -15.28 -3.03
N LEU A 177 8.42 -15.98 -4.09
CA LEU A 177 7.67 -16.08 -5.35
C LEU A 177 6.65 -17.23 -5.30
N ALA A 178 6.99 -18.35 -4.65
CA ALA A 178 6.13 -19.53 -4.55
C ALA A 178 5.02 -19.40 -3.48
N LYS A 179 5.32 -18.80 -2.32
CA LYS A 179 4.40 -18.81 -1.14
C LYS A 179 3.30 -17.73 -1.14
N VAL A 180 3.04 -17.05 -2.26
CA VAL A 180 2.04 -15.97 -2.29
C VAL A 180 0.61 -16.52 -2.30
N HIS A 181 0.37 -17.69 -2.88
CA HIS A 181 -0.97 -18.31 -2.97
C HIS A 181 -1.34 -19.26 -1.82
N ASP A 182 -0.38 -19.63 -0.97
CA ASP A 182 -0.61 -20.54 0.16
C ASP A 182 -1.53 -19.95 1.27
N SER A 183 -1.95 -18.69 1.10
CA SER A 183 -2.92 -18.04 1.99
C SER A 183 -4.38 -18.10 1.48
N THR A 184 -4.62 -18.76 0.34
CA THR A 184 -5.95 -18.89 -0.26
C THR A 184 -6.78 -20.01 0.37
N ASN A 185 -6.13 -20.99 1.01
CA ASN A 185 -6.81 -22.03 1.76
C ASN A 185 -6.73 -21.71 3.26
N GLY A 186 -7.84 -21.22 3.80
CA GLY A 186 -8.03 -21.17 5.24
C GLY A 186 -7.87 -22.57 5.84
N SER A 187 -7.13 -22.64 6.95
CA SER A 187 -7.32 -23.58 8.05
C SER A 187 -8.36 -24.68 7.80
N SER A 188 -7.89 -25.84 7.35
CA SER A 188 -8.47 -27.12 7.72
C SER A 188 -7.33 -27.92 8.32
N GLU A 189 -7.18 -27.78 9.65
CA GLU A 189 -6.49 -28.79 10.45
C GLU A 189 -7.28 -30.08 10.30
N ASN A 190 -6.82 -30.98 9.44
CA ASN A 190 -7.07 -32.40 9.59
C ASN A 190 -5.72 -33.10 9.52
N ASN A 191 -5.25 -33.48 10.70
CA ASN A 191 -4.16 -34.43 10.87
C ASN A 191 -4.63 -35.78 10.34
N ASN A 192 -4.05 -36.23 9.22
CA ASN A 192 -3.49 -37.58 9.02
C ASN A 192 -3.23 -37.84 7.53
N ALA A 193 -2.10 -38.49 7.27
CA ALA A 193 -1.70 -39.17 6.04
C ALA A 193 -1.59 -38.32 4.75
N ASP A 194 -0.38 -37.86 4.44
CA ASP A 194 0.37 -38.35 3.27
C ASP A 194 1.64 -37.50 3.06
N GLN A 195 2.76 -38.21 2.92
CA GLN A 195 4.13 -37.68 2.93
C GLN A 195 4.60 -37.21 1.54
N ASP A 196 3.69 -36.82 0.63
CA ASP A 196 4.05 -36.58 -0.78
C ASP A 196 3.35 -35.36 -1.43
N LYS A 197 3.13 -34.28 -0.67
CA LYS A 197 2.79 -32.97 -1.26
C LYS A 197 4.07 -32.25 -1.69
N LYS A 198 4.55 -32.52 -2.91
CA LYS A 198 5.23 -31.49 -3.70
C LYS A 198 4.35 -30.25 -3.62
N SER A 199 4.83 -29.19 -2.96
CA SER A 199 4.13 -27.91 -2.95
C SER A 199 3.85 -27.55 -4.40
N ASP A 200 2.58 -27.47 -4.80
CA ASP A 200 2.18 -27.09 -6.15
C ASP A 200 2.82 -25.72 -6.45
N VAL A 201 3.97 -25.76 -7.13
CA VAL A 201 4.66 -24.56 -7.57
C VAL A 201 3.75 -23.95 -8.62
N PHE A 202 2.99 -22.92 -8.22
CA PHE A 202 2.08 -22.22 -9.12
C PHE A 202 2.86 -21.80 -10.37
N THR A 203 2.58 -22.48 -11.47
CA THR A 203 3.22 -22.21 -12.76
C THR A 203 2.46 -21.07 -13.38
N TYR A 204 3.13 -19.93 -13.60
CA TYR A 204 2.49 -18.78 -14.24
C TYR A 204 2.15 -19.12 -15.69
N ASP A 205 0.94 -18.73 -16.13
CA ASP A 205 0.49 -18.90 -17.52
C ASP A 205 1.44 -18.21 -18.51
N ILE A 206 2.06 -17.10 -18.07
CA ILE A 206 3.03 -16.33 -18.82
C ILE A 206 4.35 -16.39 -18.06
N GLN A 207 5.37 -16.98 -18.68
CA GLN A 207 6.71 -17.08 -18.09
C GLN A 207 7.61 -15.93 -18.53
N TYR A 208 8.70 -15.71 -17.79
CA TYR A 208 9.77 -14.84 -18.25
C TYR A 208 10.49 -15.54 -19.42
N PRO A 209 10.78 -14.86 -20.54
CA PRO A 209 10.83 -13.40 -20.72
C PRO A 209 9.58 -12.74 -21.30
N ASP A 210 8.54 -13.52 -21.62
CA ASP A 210 7.35 -13.06 -22.34
C ASP A 210 6.41 -12.21 -21.48
N ASN A 211 6.57 -12.24 -20.16
CA ASN A 211 5.81 -11.41 -19.23
C ASN A 211 6.11 -9.90 -19.39
N VAL A 212 7.27 -9.51 -19.94
CA VAL A 212 7.67 -8.11 -20.10
C VAL A 212 7.01 -7.51 -21.36
N THR A 213 5.75 -7.11 -21.21
CA THR A 213 4.95 -6.42 -22.22
C THR A 213 4.25 -5.19 -21.64
N ILE A 214 3.97 -4.19 -22.48
CA ILE A 214 3.22 -2.98 -22.08
C ILE A 214 1.85 -3.37 -21.53
N LYS A 215 1.19 -4.37 -22.13
CA LYS A 215 -0.12 -4.86 -21.69
C LYS A 215 -0.08 -5.43 -20.28
N ASN A 216 0.92 -6.24 -19.95
CA ASN A 216 1.02 -6.84 -18.62
C ASN A 216 1.33 -5.79 -17.55
N ILE A 217 2.28 -4.90 -17.81
CA ILE A 217 2.64 -3.82 -16.89
C ILE A 217 1.50 -2.81 -16.72
N GLY A 218 0.82 -2.45 -17.81
CA GLY A 218 -0.36 -1.60 -17.78
C GLY A 218 -1.52 -2.23 -17.02
N TYR A 219 -1.74 -3.54 -17.17
CA TYR A 219 -2.72 -4.26 -16.37
C TYR A 219 -2.36 -4.21 -14.87
N PHE A 220 -1.11 -4.52 -14.52
CA PHE A 220 -0.65 -4.49 -13.14
C PHE A 220 -0.75 -3.09 -12.53
N TRP A 221 -0.49 -2.03 -13.29
CA TRP A 221 -0.64 -0.66 -12.82
C TRP A 221 -2.05 -0.40 -12.28
N LEU A 222 -3.07 -0.85 -13.02
CA LEU A 222 -4.48 -0.67 -12.64
C LEU A 222 -4.99 -1.72 -11.65
N ALA A 223 -4.42 -2.92 -11.62
CA ALA A 223 -4.88 -4.02 -10.77
C ALA A 223 -4.91 -3.63 -9.28
N PRO A 224 -5.92 -4.01 -8.49
CA PRO A 224 -6.04 -3.64 -7.08
C PRO A 224 -5.12 -4.47 -6.16
N THR A 225 -3.86 -4.63 -6.56
CA THR A 225 -2.79 -5.32 -5.80
C THR A 225 -1.47 -4.56 -5.92
N LEU A 226 -0.64 -4.65 -4.88
CA LEU A 226 0.68 -4.03 -4.86
C LEU A 226 1.81 -5.01 -5.22
N CYS A 227 1.49 -6.30 -5.33
CA CYS A 227 2.43 -7.35 -5.64
C CYS A 227 2.38 -7.71 -7.12
N TYR A 228 3.48 -7.49 -7.85
CA TYR A 228 3.61 -7.92 -9.24
C TYR A 228 3.65 -9.44 -9.35
N GLN A 229 2.91 -9.98 -10.31
CA GLN A 229 2.93 -11.37 -10.73
C GLN A 229 2.84 -11.42 -12.26
N PRO A 230 3.54 -12.35 -12.94
CA PRO A 230 3.43 -12.51 -14.39
C PRO A 230 2.01 -12.80 -14.88
N SER A 231 1.25 -13.60 -14.13
CA SER A 231 -0.18 -13.85 -14.34
C SER A 231 -0.95 -13.70 -13.03
N TYR A 232 -2.23 -13.34 -13.13
CA TYR A 232 -3.14 -13.16 -11.99
C TYR A 232 -4.41 -13.95 -12.21
N PRO A 233 -5.05 -14.48 -11.15
CA PRO A 233 -6.38 -15.08 -11.25
C PRO A 233 -7.39 -14.15 -11.93
N ARG A 234 -8.18 -14.67 -12.88
CA ARG A 234 -9.16 -13.91 -13.66
C ARG A 234 -10.58 -14.39 -13.42
N THR A 235 -11.53 -13.46 -13.38
CA THR A 235 -12.94 -13.78 -13.53
C THR A 235 -13.30 -13.87 -15.02
N THR A 236 -14.19 -14.79 -15.39
CA THR A 236 -14.59 -15.02 -16.79
C THR A 236 -15.69 -14.06 -17.28
N VAL A 237 -16.48 -13.50 -16.36
CA VAL A 237 -17.67 -12.69 -16.68
C VAL A 237 -17.70 -11.38 -15.89
N PHE A 238 -18.24 -10.33 -16.52
CA PHE A 238 -18.51 -9.04 -15.88
C PHE A 238 -19.93 -9.00 -15.31
N ARG A 239 -20.04 -8.90 -13.99
CA ARG A 239 -21.30 -8.88 -13.25
C ARG A 239 -21.78 -7.45 -13.06
N LYS A 240 -22.58 -6.96 -14.01
CA LYS A 240 -23.13 -5.59 -14.02
C LYS A 240 -23.82 -5.21 -12.71
N SER A 241 -24.70 -6.08 -12.19
CA SER A 241 -25.42 -5.83 -10.93
C SER A 241 -24.46 -5.64 -9.75
N PHE A 242 -23.42 -6.47 -9.66
CA PHE A 242 -22.38 -6.32 -8.64
C PHE A 242 -21.67 -4.98 -8.78
N PHE A 243 -21.22 -4.61 -9.98
CA PHE A 243 -20.53 -3.35 -10.24
C PHE A 243 -21.37 -2.13 -9.87
N PHE A 244 -22.63 -2.03 -10.34
CA PHE A 244 -23.50 -0.90 -10.04
C PHE A 244 -23.86 -0.82 -8.55
N LYS A 245 -24.00 -1.97 -7.86
CA LYS A 245 -24.17 -2.00 -6.41
C LYS A 245 -22.95 -1.38 -5.69
N ARG A 246 -21.73 -1.75 -6.08
CA ARG A 246 -20.49 -1.15 -5.53
C ARG A 246 -20.43 0.35 -5.81
N LEU A 247 -20.83 0.79 -7.00
CA LEU A 247 -20.84 2.21 -7.34
C LEU A 247 -21.81 3.01 -6.47
N LEU A 248 -23.03 2.49 -6.26
CA LEU A 248 -24.03 3.12 -5.37
C LEU A 248 -23.53 3.22 -3.92
N GLU A 249 -22.86 2.17 -3.43
CA GLU A 249 -22.25 2.16 -2.09
C GLU A 249 -21.16 3.23 -1.96
N ILE A 250 -20.33 3.43 -2.99
CA ILE A 250 -19.31 4.48 -3.02
C ILE A 250 -19.95 5.87 -2.91
N VAL A 251 -20.93 6.17 -3.77
CA VAL A 251 -21.60 7.49 -3.79
C VAL A 251 -22.28 7.77 -2.46
N THR A 252 -23.03 6.81 -1.94
CA THR A 252 -23.77 6.95 -0.67
C THR A 252 -22.81 7.14 0.51
N SER A 253 -21.73 6.37 0.57
CA SER A 253 -20.76 6.43 1.67
C SER A 253 -19.93 7.72 1.62
N LEU A 254 -19.55 8.21 0.43
CA LEU A 254 -18.88 9.50 0.27
C LEU A 254 -19.76 10.66 0.72
N GLY A 255 -21.04 10.68 0.30
CA GLY A 255 -22.00 11.70 0.75
C GLY A 255 -22.20 11.70 2.26
N MET A 256 -22.26 10.51 2.87
CA MET A 256 -22.38 10.36 4.32
C MET A 256 -21.12 10.82 5.07
N MET A 257 -19.93 10.48 4.58
CA MET A 257 -18.67 10.97 5.17
C MET A 257 -18.60 12.49 5.11
N TYR A 258 -18.96 13.09 3.98
CA TYR A 258 -19.03 14.53 3.82
C TYR A 258 -19.95 15.19 4.85
N PHE A 259 -21.17 14.67 5.00
CA PHE A 259 -22.11 15.14 6.01
C PHE A 259 -21.56 15.04 7.44
N LEU A 260 -20.93 13.92 7.80
CA LEU A 260 -20.34 13.74 9.12
C LEU A 260 -19.18 14.71 9.38
N ILE A 261 -18.37 14.99 8.36
CA ILE A 261 -17.27 15.96 8.45
C ILE A 261 -17.84 17.36 8.71
N GLU A 262 -18.74 17.84 7.86
CA GLU A 262 -19.25 19.21 7.95
C GLU A 262 -20.12 19.46 9.18
N GLN A 263 -20.99 18.52 9.55
CA GLN A 263 -21.99 18.74 10.60
C GLN A 263 -21.49 18.37 12.00
N TYR A 264 -20.52 17.46 12.11
CA TYR A 264 -20.04 16.99 13.41
C TYR A 264 -18.56 17.25 13.63
N ALA A 265 -17.69 16.89 12.68
CA ALA A 265 -16.25 17.03 12.87
C ALA A 265 -15.82 18.51 12.88
N THR A 266 -16.18 19.29 11.86
CA THR A 266 -15.79 20.70 11.70
C THR A 266 -16.19 21.56 12.92
N PRO A 267 -17.46 21.55 13.39
CA PRO A 267 -17.83 22.36 14.56
C PRO A 267 -17.13 21.92 15.84
N THR A 268 -16.88 20.61 16.01
CA THR A 268 -16.15 20.09 17.17
C THR A 268 -14.70 20.57 17.15
N LEU A 269 -14.05 20.51 15.99
CA LEU A 269 -12.67 20.94 15.79
C LEU A 269 -12.49 22.45 16.01
N GLN A 270 -13.35 23.28 15.41
CA GLN A 270 -13.34 24.74 15.60
C GLN A 270 -13.49 25.13 17.08
N ASN A 271 -14.44 24.52 17.79
CA ASN A 271 -14.65 24.77 19.22
C ASN A 271 -13.51 24.25 20.11
N SER A 272 -12.62 23.41 19.58
CA SER A 272 -11.52 22.80 20.34
C SER A 272 -10.26 23.67 20.37
N VAL A 273 -10.07 24.54 19.38
CA VAL A 273 -8.86 25.38 19.22
C VAL A 273 -8.57 26.19 20.48
N ARG A 274 -9.58 26.89 21.01
CA ARG A 274 -9.47 27.73 22.23
C ARG A 274 -8.98 26.99 23.47
N PHE A 275 -9.20 25.68 23.58
CA PHE A 275 -8.80 24.90 24.74
C PHE A 275 -7.33 24.48 24.69
N PHE A 276 -6.72 24.46 23.51
CA PHE A 276 -5.28 24.24 23.37
C PHE A 276 -4.48 25.43 23.89
N ASP A 277 -4.94 26.66 23.62
CA ASP A 277 -4.27 27.87 24.09
C ASP A 277 -4.27 27.99 25.62
N GLN A 278 -5.27 27.40 26.28
CA GLN A 278 -5.43 27.41 27.73
C GLN A 278 -4.78 26.21 28.45
N LEU A 279 -4.16 25.27 27.71
CA LEU A 279 -3.57 24.03 28.24
C LEU A 279 -4.50 23.22 29.18
N ALA A 280 -5.81 23.31 28.96
CA ALA A 280 -6.81 22.64 29.80
C ALA A 280 -6.92 21.15 29.44
N LEU A 281 -6.00 20.32 29.94
CA LEU A 281 -5.91 18.89 29.60
C LEU A 281 -7.22 18.12 29.78
N GLY A 282 -7.98 18.41 30.84
CA GLY A 282 -9.29 17.78 31.08
C GLY A 282 -10.32 18.13 29.99
N ALA A 283 -10.35 19.39 29.57
CA ALA A 283 -11.21 19.83 28.47
C ALA A 283 -10.76 19.26 27.12
N LEU A 284 -9.44 19.16 26.88
CA LEU A 284 -8.88 18.53 25.68
C LEU A 284 -9.23 17.04 25.58
N LEU A 285 -9.20 16.32 26.71
CA LEU A 285 -9.65 14.93 26.79
C LEU A 285 -11.15 14.82 26.46
N GLU A 286 -11.99 15.67 27.06
CA GLU A 286 -13.43 15.72 26.75
C GLU A 286 -13.69 15.98 25.26
N ARG A 287 -12.95 16.91 24.63
CA ARG A 287 -13.07 17.20 23.19
C ARG A 287 -12.61 16.03 22.33
N THR A 288 -11.51 15.39 22.70
CA THR A 288 -11.02 14.19 22.01
C THR A 288 -12.05 13.07 22.07
N LEU A 289 -12.70 12.86 23.22
CA LEU A 289 -13.77 11.87 23.37
C LEU A 289 -15.01 12.23 22.53
N LYS A 290 -15.41 13.51 22.47
CA LYS A 290 -16.50 13.94 21.58
C LYS A 290 -16.16 13.70 20.10
N LEU A 291 -14.94 14.01 19.69
CA LEU A 291 -14.46 13.78 18.32
C LEU A 291 -14.31 12.29 18.00
N SER A 292 -13.97 11.46 18.99
CA SER A 292 -13.70 10.02 18.82
C SER A 292 -14.86 9.27 18.16
N THR A 293 -16.10 9.57 18.56
CA THR A 293 -17.30 8.89 18.07
C THR A 293 -17.55 9.21 16.59
N THR A 294 -17.41 10.48 16.22
CA THR A 294 -17.53 10.90 14.81
C THR A 294 -16.38 10.35 13.97
N SER A 295 -15.16 10.40 14.51
CA SER A 295 -13.94 9.93 13.84
C SER A 295 -14.01 8.45 13.50
N VAL A 296 -14.44 7.58 14.43
CA VAL A 296 -14.53 6.13 14.17
C VAL A 296 -15.55 5.82 13.07
N ILE A 297 -16.68 6.52 13.02
CA ILE A 297 -17.69 6.31 11.97
C ILE A 297 -17.14 6.74 10.60
N ILE A 298 -16.52 7.93 10.51
CA ILE A 298 -15.90 8.40 9.27
C ILE A 298 -14.83 7.42 8.79
N TRP A 299 -14.00 6.91 9.69
CA TRP A 299 -12.92 6.00 9.34
C TRP A 299 -13.43 4.63 8.89
N LEU A 300 -14.47 4.09 9.54
CA LEU A 300 -15.14 2.86 9.10
C LEU A 300 -15.84 3.02 7.74
N LEU A 301 -16.44 4.18 7.48
CA LEU A 301 -16.98 4.50 6.17
C LEU A 301 -15.88 4.62 5.10
N MET A 302 -14.75 5.25 5.43
CA MET A 302 -13.59 5.34 4.55
C MET A 302 -13.07 3.95 4.20
N PHE A 303 -12.92 3.07 5.20
CA PHE A 303 -12.54 1.68 5.01
C PHE A 303 -13.45 0.98 3.99
N TYR A 304 -14.75 1.03 4.26
CA TYR A 304 -15.76 0.35 3.46
C TYR A 304 -15.84 0.92 2.05
N THR A 305 -15.74 2.24 1.92
CA THR A 305 -15.75 2.92 0.61
C THR A 305 -14.54 2.51 -0.22
N PHE A 306 -13.35 2.53 0.37
CA PHE A 306 -12.11 2.26 -0.36
C PHE A 306 -11.85 0.76 -0.54
N PHE A 307 -11.62 0.02 0.55
CA PHE A 307 -11.19 -1.38 0.49
C PHE A 307 -12.29 -2.34 0.05
N HIS A 308 -13.54 -2.09 0.46
CA HIS A 308 -14.65 -2.95 0.06
C HIS A 308 -15.24 -2.51 -1.27
N SER A 309 -15.67 -1.27 -1.41
CA SER A 309 -16.49 -0.87 -2.56
C SER A 309 -15.63 -0.51 -3.78
N THR A 310 -14.65 0.38 -3.62
CA THR A 310 -13.80 0.88 -4.71
C THR A 310 -12.89 -0.21 -5.29
N LEU A 311 -12.16 -0.94 -4.44
CA LEU A 311 -11.27 -2.01 -4.93
C LEU A 311 -12.04 -3.16 -5.59
N ASN A 312 -13.24 -3.52 -5.11
CA ASN A 312 -14.07 -4.53 -5.78
C ASN A 312 -14.67 -4.02 -7.10
N ALA A 313 -15.06 -2.75 -7.17
CA ALA A 313 -15.51 -2.16 -8.43
C ALA A 313 -14.38 -2.17 -9.47
N LEU A 314 -13.17 -1.76 -9.07
CA LEU A 314 -11.97 -1.80 -9.90
C LEU A 314 -11.60 -3.24 -10.29
N ALA A 315 -11.67 -4.18 -9.35
CA ALA A 315 -11.44 -5.60 -9.63
C ALA A 315 -12.44 -6.16 -10.66
N GLU A 316 -13.71 -5.77 -10.59
CA GLU A 316 -14.73 -6.19 -11.55
C GLU A 316 -14.43 -5.63 -12.96
N VAL A 317 -14.07 -4.35 -13.07
CA VAL A 317 -13.69 -3.72 -14.35
C VAL A 317 -12.48 -4.41 -14.98
N LEU A 318 -11.51 -4.84 -14.16
CA LEU A 318 -10.28 -5.48 -14.62
C LEU A 318 -10.37 -7.01 -14.70
N TYR A 319 -11.54 -7.60 -14.46
CA TYR A 319 -11.72 -9.06 -14.35
C TYR A 319 -10.75 -9.72 -13.36
N PHE A 320 -10.35 -8.99 -12.31
CA PHE A 320 -9.41 -9.46 -11.30
C PHE A 320 -10.11 -10.42 -10.32
N GLY A 321 -9.56 -11.64 -10.20
CA GLY A 321 -10.13 -12.72 -9.41
C GLY A 321 -9.76 -12.69 -7.93
N ASP A 322 -8.57 -12.17 -7.59
CA ASP A 322 -8.11 -12.12 -6.20
C ASP A 322 -8.68 -10.91 -5.45
N ARG A 323 -9.84 -11.08 -4.82
CA ARG A 323 -10.59 -9.97 -4.19
C ARG A 323 -10.45 -9.90 -2.68
N CYS A 324 -9.45 -10.59 -2.13
CA CYS A 324 -9.20 -10.61 -0.69
C CYS A 324 -8.36 -9.40 -0.26
N PHE A 325 -8.97 -8.22 -0.24
CA PHE A 325 -8.28 -6.96 0.12
C PHE A 325 -8.12 -6.74 1.63
N TYR A 326 -8.92 -7.44 2.44
CA TYR A 326 -8.91 -7.38 3.89
C TYR A 326 -9.52 -8.66 4.47
N ARG A 327 -9.30 -8.94 5.76
CA ARG A 327 -9.92 -10.02 6.53
C ARG A 327 -10.66 -9.44 7.73
N ALA A 328 -11.25 -10.29 8.58
CA ALA A 328 -12.04 -9.87 9.75
C ALA A 328 -11.19 -9.20 10.85
N TRP A 329 -10.61 -8.04 10.55
CA TRP A 329 -9.72 -7.27 11.41
C TRP A 329 -10.44 -6.69 12.63
N TRP A 330 -11.76 -6.51 12.57
CA TRP A 330 -12.58 -6.09 13.70
C TRP A 330 -12.60 -7.12 14.83
N ASN A 331 -12.35 -8.40 14.50
CA ASN A 331 -12.21 -9.51 15.44
C ASN A 331 -10.73 -9.77 15.82
N ALA A 332 -9.81 -8.86 15.51
CA ALA A 332 -8.41 -9.06 15.85
C ALA A 332 -8.24 -9.18 17.37
N THR A 333 -7.55 -10.24 17.80
CA THR A 333 -7.28 -10.53 19.22
C THR A 333 -6.20 -9.63 19.80
N ASN A 334 -5.30 -9.12 18.95
CA ASN A 334 -4.23 -8.20 19.33
C ASN A 334 -3.93 -7.22 18.19
N LEU A 335 -3.24 -6.14 18.53
CA LEU A 335 -2.90 -5.06 17.61
C LEU A 335 -1.99 -5.53 16.45
N GLY A 336 -1.12 -6.51 16.70
CA GLY A 336 -0.29 -7.12 15.66
C GLY A 336 -1.12 -7.86 14.61
N SER A 337 -2.15 -8.59 15.03
CA SER A 337 -3.12 -9.26 14.15
C SER A 337 -3.91 -8.26 13.32
N TYR A 338 -4.36 -7.16 13.93
CA TYR A 338 -5.05 -6.08 13.22
C TYR A 338 -4.26 -5.59 11.99
N TRP A 339 -2.98 -5.24 12.16
CA TRP A 339 -2.13 -4.72 11.07
C TRP A 339 -1.91 -5.71 9.91
N ARG A 340 -2.12 -7.01 10.15
CA ARG A 340 -2.04 -8.05 9.10
C ARG A 340 -3.36 -8.29 8.38
N LEU A 341 -4.48 -7.94 9.00
CA LEU A 341 -5.83 -8.25 8.52
C LEU A 341 -6.52 -7.05 7.86
N TRP A 342 -6.14 -5.82 8.24
CA TRP A 342 -6.76 -4.58 7.80
C TRP A 342 -6.55 -4.27 6.31
N ASN A 343 -5.31 -4.23 5.85
CA ASN A 343 -4.92 -3.87 4.48
C ASN A 343 -4.00 -4.95 3.92
N LEU A 344 -4.61 -6.00 3.36
CA LEU A 344 -3.87 -7.15 2.83
C LEU A 344 -2.92 -6.79 1.69
N PRO A 345 -3.26 -5.89 0.74
CA PRO A 345 -2.33 -5.48 -0.32
C PRO A 345 -1.00 -4.92 0.23
N VAL A 346 -1.07 -4.01 1.21
CA VAL A 346 0.13 -3.42 1.83
C VAL A 346 0.85 -4.43 2.70
N TYR A 347 0.11 -5.20 3.52
CA TYR A 347 0.71 -6.25 4.35
C TYR A 347 1.46 -7.28 3.51
N THR A 348 0.85 -7.77 2.42
CA THR A 348 1.46 -8.76 1.52
C THR A 348 2.67 -8.19 0.81
N PHE A 349 2.64 -6.91 0.40
CA PHE A 349 3.80 -6.22 -0.16
C PHE A 349 4.97 -6.22 0.82
N PHE A 350 4.78 -5.73 2.05
CA PHE A 350 5.85 -5.68 3.06
C PHE A 350 6.31 -7.08 3.45
N LYS A 351 5.39 -8.05 3.57
CA LYS A 351 5.74 -9.44 3.84
C LYS A 351 6.66 -10.01 2.76
N ARG A 352 6.30 -9.83 1.48
CA ARG A 352 7.00 -10.41 0.34
C ARG A 352 8.32 -9.72 0.02
N HIS A 353 8.34 -8.39 0.03
CA HIS A 353 9.47 -7.60 -0.50
C HIS A 353 10.42 -7.06 0.57
N VAL A 354 10.00 -7.06 1.85
CA VAL A 354 10.81 -6.53 2.95
C VAL A 354 11.04 -7.60 4.02
N TYR A 355 9.98 -8.14 4.61
CA TYR A 355 10.07 -9.06 5.74
C TYR A 355 10.78 -10.38 5.40
N LEU A 356 10.29 -11.14 4.42
CA LEU A 356 10.87 -12.44 4.05
C LEU A 356 12.33 -12.32 3.58
N PRO A 357 12.70 -11.34 2.73
CA PRO A 357 14.11 -11.12 2.37
C PRO A 357 15.01 -10.74 3.56
N LEU A 358 14.52 -9.96 4.52
CA LEU A 358 15.29 -9.64 5.74
C LEU A 358 15.53 -10.88 6.61
N LEU A 359 14.50 -11.72 6.78
CA LEU A 359 14.64 -12.98 7.51
C LEU A 359 15.61 -13.94 6.80
N ALA A 360 15.53 -14.04 5.47
CA ALA A 360 16.45 -14.86 4.67
C ALA A 360 17.93 -14.40 4.80
N LYS A 361 18.15 -13.12 5.12
CA LYS A 361 19.48 -12.56 5.44
C LYS A 361 19.90 -12.71 6.91
N GLY A 362 19.10 -13.36 7.75
CA GLY A 362 19.40 -13.59 9.16
C GLY A 362 18.97 -12.46 10.11
N VAL A 363 18.20 -11.46 9.66
CA VAL A 363 17.67 -10.41 10.54
C VAL A 363 16.60 -10.99 11.46
N ARG A 364 16.65 -10.67 12.76
CA ARG A 364 15.65 -11.17 13.72
C ARG A 364 14.24 -10.60 13.42
N PRO A 365 13.15 -11.35 13.66
CA PRO A 365 11.78 -10.91 13.35
C PRO A 365 11.37 -9.57 13.96
N MET A 366 11.84 -9.24 15.17
CA MET A 366 11.55 -7.96 15.82
C MET A 366 12.15 -6.78 15.04
N TRP A 367 13.43 -6.88 14.65
CA TRP A 367 14.10 -5.83 13.87
C TRP A 367 13.49 -5.68 12.48
N ALA A 368 13.11 -6.79 11.83
CA ALA A 368 12.38 -6.73 10.57
C ALA A 368 11.04 -5.99 10.71
N SER A 369 10.34 -6.20 11.82
CA SER A 369 9.09 -5.47 12.12
C SER A 369 9.34 -3.99 12.36
N VAL A 370 10.35 -3.63 13.16
CA VAL A 370 10.75 -2.23 13.39
C VAL A 370 11.05 -1.51 12.06
N ILE A 371 11.82 -2.13 11.17
CA ILE A 371 12.12 -1.56 9.84
C ILE A 371 10.83 -1.30 9.05
N ILE A 372 9.90 -2.26 9.01
CA ILE A 372 8.64 -2.12 8.29
C ILE A 372 7.79 -1.00 8.87
N PHE A 373 7.64 -0.94 10.19
CA PHE A 373 6.89 0.13 10.86
C PHE A 373 7.54 1.50 10.64
N THR A 374 8.88 1.60 10.62
CA THR A 374 9.58 2.86 10.31
C THR A 374 9.32 3.30 8.87
N ILE A 375 9.44 2.41 7.88
CA ILE A 375 9.14 2.73 6.48
C ILE A 375 7.67 3.16 6.35
N SER A 376 6.76 2.45 7.01
CA SER A 376 5.34 2.79 7.01
C SER A 376 5.08 4.17 7.65
N ALA A 377 5.71 4.46 8.79
CA ALA A 377 5.56 5.74 9.50
C ALA A 377 6.05 6.92 8.66
N ILE A 378 7.16 6.78 7.93
CA ILE A 378 7.66 7.80 7.00
C ILE A 378 6.64 8.05 5.89
N LEU A 379 6.09 6.99 5.27
CA LEU A 379 5.09 7.15 4.21
C LEU A 379 3.80 7.82 4.71
N HIS A 380 3.36 7.51 5.94
CA HIS A 380 2.18 8.18 6.53
C HIS A 380 2.45 9.65 6.83
N GLU A 381 3.64 10.01 7.32
CA GLU A 381 4.03 11.41 7.53
C GLU A 381 4.15 12.16 6.21
N VAL A 382 4.66 11.55 5.14
CA VAL A 382 4.65 12.17 3.81
C VAL A 382 3.22 12.39 3.32
N LEU A 383 2.36 11.38 3.46
CA LEU A 383 0.96 11.49 3.03
C LEU A 383 0.20 12.56 3.80
N ILE A 384 0.41 12.72 5.11
CA ILE A 384 -0.36 13.69 5.93
C ILE A 384 0.34 15.04 6.04
N GLY A 385 1.64 15.04 6.31
CA GLY A 385 2.42 16.25 6.60
C GLY A 385 2.67 17.11 5.37
N PHE A 386 2.82 16.52 4.18
CA PHE A 386 3.10 17.31 2.98
C PHE A 386 1.87 18.09 2.50
N PRO A 387 0.68 17.46 2.35
CA PRO A 387 -0.54 18.17 1.97
C PRO A 387 -1.04 19.17 3.00
N THR A 388 -0.68 18.99 4.27
CA THR A 388 -1.01 19.96 5.31
C THR A 388 0.05 21.06 5.44
N HIS A 389 1.14 20.99 4.66
CA HIS A 389 2.30 21.88 4.74
C HIS A 389 2.92 21.95 6.15
N MET A 390 2.89 20.84 6.88
CA MET A 390 3.27 20.72 8.27
C MET A 390 3.89 19.36 8.57
N ILE A 391 5.22 19.30 8.58
CA ILE A 391 5.97 18.09 8.94
C ILE A 391 6.22 18.12 10.45
N LEU A 392 5.18 17.77 11.22
CA LEU A 392 5.20 17.81 12.69
C LEU A 392 5.58 16.46 13.30
N GLY A 393 5.55 15.37 12.52
CA GLY A 393 5.90 14.03 13.01
C GLY A 393 4.81 13.35 13.82
N TYR A 394 3.59 13.90 13.88
CA TYR A 394 2.50 13.28 14.64
C TYR A 394 2.01 11.98 14.01
N ALA A 395 1.94 11.90 12.68
CA ALA A 395 1.58 10.67 12.00
C ALA A 395 2.70 9.62 12.14
N PHE A 396 3.95 10.06 12.03
CA PHE A 396 5.11 9.21 12.30
C PHE A 396 5.06 8.62 13.72
N ALA A 397 4.91 9.49 14.73
CA ALA A 397 4.85 9.11 16.13
C ALA A 397 3.65 8.19 16.42
N GLY A 398 2.48 8.52 15.87
CA GLY A 398 1.26 7.71 16.00
C GLY A 398 1.43 6.28 15.47
N MET A 399 2.15 6.11 14.37
CA MET A 399 2.51 4.79 13.82
C MET A 399 3.60 4.10 14.64
N PHE A 400 4.62 4.83 15.11
CA PHE A 400 5.74 4.26 15.84
C PHE A 400 5.36 3.80 17.27
N PHE A 401 4.48 4.56 17.94
CA PHE A 401 3.94 4.19 19.27
C PHE A 401 3.03 2.95 19.25
N GLN A 402 2.63 2.47 18.07
CA GLN A 402 1.96 1.17 17.96
C GLN A 402 2.92 0.01 18.30
N ILE A 403 4.23 0.14 18.09
CA ILE A 403 5.19 -0.96 18.35
C ILE A 403 5.25 -1.30 19.86
N PRO A 404 5.46 -0.33 20.79
CA PRO A 404 5.35 -0.61 22.22
C PRO A 404 3.98 -1.18 22.60
N LEU A 405 2.89 -0.65 22.03
CA LEU A 405 1.54 -1.13 22.33
C LEU A 405 1.33 -2.59 21.89
N ILE A 406 1.90 -3.00 20.76
CA ILE A 406 1.93 -4.41 20.32
C ILE A 406 2.72 -5.25 21.32
N ALA A 407 3.90 -4.78 21.75
CA ALA A 407 4.74 -5.50 22.70
C ALA A 407 4.07 -5.66 24.09
N MET A 408 3.26 -4.69 24.51
CA MET A 408 2.49 -4.76 25.76
C MET A 408 1.27 -5.68 25.64
N THR A 409 0.60 -5.72 24.49
CA THR A 409 -0.63 -6.51 24.30
C THR A 409 -0.37 -7.99 24.04
N GLN A 410 0.79 -8.37 23.50
CA GLN A 410 1.15 -9.77 23.23
C GLN A 410 1.27 -10.66 24.50
N PRO A 411 1.92 -10.23 25.59
CA PRO A 411 1.96 -11.00 26.84
C PRO A 411 0.60 -11.12 27.53
N LEU A 412 -0.23 -10.08 27.45
CA LEU A 412 -1.59 -10.05 28.02
C LEU A 412 -2.48 -11.15 27.42
N GLU A 413 -2.34 -11.41 26.12
CA GLU A 413 -3.03 -12.51 25.43
C GLU A 413 -2.54 -13.89 25.89
N LYS A 414 -1.23 -14.06 26.09
CA LYS A 414 -0.64 -15.31 26.58
C LYS A 414 -1.04 -15.63 28.03
N TRP A 415 -1.21 -14.60 28.86
CA TRP A 415 -1.57 -14.77 30.28
C TRP A 415 -3.04 -15.13 30.49
N ARG A 416 -3.96 -14.57 29.69
CA ARG A 416 -5.42 -14.75 29.86
C ARG A 416 -6.04 -15.78 28.89
N GLY A 417 -5.25 -16.31 27.96
CA GLY A 417 -5.66 -17.30 26.97
C GLY A 417 -6.14 -16.69 25.65
N ALA A 418 -5.97 -17.45 24.55
CA ALA A 418 -6.22 -17.04 23.16
C ALA A 418 -7.68 -16.71 22.79
N GLY A 419 -8.60 -16.75 23.77
CA GLY A 419 -10.02 -16.38 23.62
C GLY A 419 -10.44 -15.16 24.45
N SER A 420 -9.52 -14.51 25.16
CA SER A 420 -9.91 -13.35 25.98
C SER A 420 -10.18 -12.14 25.07
N GLY A 421 -11.41 -11.58 25.14
CA GLY A 421 -11.78 -10.37 24.41
C GLY A 421 -11.00 -9.10 24.84
N LEU A 422 -10.08 -9.21 25.81
CA LEU A 422 -9.33 -8.09 26.36
C LEU A 422 -8.43 -7.42 25.32
N GLY A 423 -7.69 -8.18 24.53
CA GLY A 423 -6.83 -7.59 23.49
C GLY A 423 -7.64 -6.91 22.39
N ASN A 424 -8.83 -7.44 22.07
CA ASN A 424 -9.79 -6.79 21.17
C ASN A 424 -10.34 -5.48 21.76
N MET A 425 -10.68 -5.46 23.05
CA MET A 425 -11.11 -4.24 23.75
C MET A 425 -10.01 -3.18 23.77
N ILE A 426 -8.76 -3.55 24.10
CA ILE A 426 -7.61 -2.63 24.07
C ILE A 426 -7.39 -2.06 22.67
N PHE A 427 -7.50 -2.92 21.64
CA PHE A 427 -7.46 -2.48 20.24
C PHE A 427 -8.53 -1.43 19.97
N TRP A 428 -9.82 -1.70 20.25
CA TRP A 428 -10.90 -0.77 19.96
C TRP A 428 -10.82 0.54 20.75
N VAL A 429 -10.37 0.49 22.00
CA VAL A 429 -10.14 1.69 22.82
C VAL A 429 -9.00 2.53 22.25
N SER A 430 -7.86 1.92 21.93
CA SER A 430 -6.72 2.62 21.33
C SER A 430 -7.09 3.22 19.97
N PHE A 431 -7.77 2.43 19.14
CA PHE A 431 -8.25 2.79 17.82
C PHE A 431 -9.28 3.93 17.85
N THR A 432 -10.25 3.88 18.78
CA THR A 432 -11.34 4.85 18.81
C THR A 432 -10.92 6.15 19.47
N ILE A 433 -10.14 6.09 20.56
CA ILE A 433 -9.93 7.24 21.45
C ILE A 433 -8.55 7.87 21.26
N VAL A 434 -7.48 7.08 21.15
CA VAL A 434 -6.11 7.58 21.30
C VAL A 434 -5.41 7.79 19.96
N GLY A 435 -5.71 6.99 18.95
CA GLY A 435 -5.01 7.05 17.66
C GLY A 435 -5.48 8.20 16.76
N GLN A 436 -6.46 7.91 15.94
CA GLN A 436 -6.93 8.77 14.85
C GLN A 436 -7.49 10.13 15.30
N PRO A 437 -8.41 10.21 16.29
CA PRO A 437 -8.98 11.51 16.67
C PRO A 437 -7.95 12.44 17.30
N ALA A 438 -6.98 11.91 18.07
CA ALA A 438 -5.93 12.73 18.67
C ALA A 438 -5.01 13.30 17.58
N CYS A 439 -4.58 12.47 16.61
CA CYS A 439 -3.80 12.95 15.46
C CYS A 439 -4.57 13.99 14.65
N ALA A 440 -5.85 13.75 14.33
CA ALA A 440 -6.67 14.68 13.57
C ALA A 440 -6.83 16.03 14.30
N LEU A 441 -7.06 16.00 15.61
CA LEU A 441 -7.18 17.19 16.44
C LEU A 441 -5.87 18.00 16.47
N LEU A 442 -4.72 17.33 16.63
CA LEU A 442 -3.40 17.97 16.64
C LEU A 442 -3.07 18.63 15.29
N TYR A 443 -3.22 17.90 14.18
CA TYR A 443 -3.01 18.47 12.86
C TYR A 443 -3.98 19.62 12.59
N TYR A 444 -5.25 19.50 12.94
CA TYR A 444 -6.23 20.57 12.74
C TYR A 444 -5.87 21.83 13.55
N TYR A 445 -5.50 21.69 14.81
CA TYR A 445 -5.12 22.82 15.66
C TYR A 445 -3.94 23.59 15.07
N HIS A 446 -2.85 22.89 14.71
CA HIS A 446 -1.68 23.54 14.11
C HIS A 446 -1.95 24.13 12.72
N TRP A 447 -2.77 23.45 11.92
CA TRP A 447 -3.17 23.95 10.60
C TRP A 447 -3.95 25.26 10.74
N THR A 448 -4.94 25.27 11.64
CA THR A 448 -5.78 26.44 11.95
C THR A 448 -4.92 27.62 12.40
N LYS A 449 -4.02 27.41 13.35
CA LYS A 449 -3.11 28.46 13.85
C LYS A 449 -2.28 29.07 12.73
N LYS A 450 -1.69 28.23 11.87
CA LYS A 450 -0.86 28.69 10.73
C LYS A 450 -1.65 29.45 9.66
N HIS A 451 -2.92 29.12 9.44
CA HIS A 451 -3.72 29.63 8.32
C HIS A 451 -4.73 30.72 8.72
N MET A 452 -5.12 30.79 9.99
CA MET A 452 -6.06 31.79 10.52
C MET A 452 -5.36 32.96 11.22
N ASP A 453 -4.17 32.78 11.82
CA ASP A 453 -3.39 33.91 12.38
C ASP A 453 -2.77 34.82 11.29
N GLY A 454 -2.90 34.44 10.02
CA GLY A 454 -2.43 35.20 8.86
C GLY A 454 -3.51 36.00 8.11
N GLN A 455 -4.75 36.06 8.62
CA GLN A 455 -5.84 36.90 8.08
C GLN A 455 -6.14 38.10 8.95
#